data_AF-A0A5Q0UF93-F1
#
_entry.id   AF-A0A5Q0UF93-F1
#
_cell.length_a   1.000
_cell.length_b   1.000
_cell.length_c   1.000
_cell.angle_alpha   90.00
_cell.angle_beta   90.00
_cell.angle_gamma   90.00
#
_symmetry.space_group_name_H-M   'P 1'
#
loop_
_entity.id
_entity.type
_entity.pdbx_description
1 polymer ?
#
loop_
_entity_poly.entity_id
_entity_poly.type
_entity_poly.pdbx_seq_one_letter_code
_entity_poly.pdbx_strand_id
1 'polypeptide(L)'
;MALIDILSGLLVLFTQTPIPDGITEIHAGFLLFKGVATMLPGNFLPTPVFYLGGFADLISAAILFTGQPPLLVQYNKYIAGFLLLKGVWSSFGLLKLT
;
A
#
# COMPACT_ATOMS: atom_id res chain seq x y z
N MET A 1 8.43 4.40 -7.20
CA MET A 1 7.32 3.71 -6.49
C MET A 1 7.13 4.20 -5.07
N ALA A 2 8.20 4.48 -4.34
CA ALA A 2 8.16 5.06 -2.98
C ALA A 2 7.12 6.16 -2.74
N LEU A 3 7.04 7.18 -3.62
CA LEU A 3 6.08 8.27 -3.48
C LEU A 3 4.62 7.78 -3.47
N ILE A 4 4.31 6.75 -4.27
CA ILE A 4 2.96 6.17 -4.31
C ILE A 4 2.69 5.43 -3.00
N ASP A 5 3.63 4.65 -2.49
CA ASP A 5 3.48 3.99 -1.19
C ASP A 5 3.23 5.01 -0.06
N ILE A 6 3.93 6.15 -0.08
CA ILE A 6 3.74 7.23 0.90
C ILE A 6 2.34 7.86 0.75
N LEU A 7 1.94 8.23 -0.47
CA LEU A 7 0.63 8.83 -0.73
C LEU A 7 -0.51 7.87 -0.39
N SER A 8 -0.35 6.58 -0.70
CA SER A 8 -1.31 5.54 -0.35
C SER A 8 -1.39 5.33 1.16
N GLY A 9 -0.27 5.38 1.87
CA GLY A 9 -0.25 5.33 3.34
C GLY A 9 -1.03 6.48 3.97
N LEU A 10 -0.78 7.71 3.51
CA LEU A 10 -1.54 8.88 3.95
C LEU A 10 -3.03 8.77 3.62
N LEU A 11 -3.37 8.31 2.42
CA LEU A 11 -4.77 8.13 2.03
C LEU A 11 -5.47 7.09 2.89
N VAL A 12 -4.84 5.94 3.11
CA VAL A 12 -5.40 4.88 3.97
C VAL A 12 -5.58 5.38 5.40
N LEU A 13 -4.60 6.11 5.96
CA LEU A 13 -4.66 6.65 7.32
C LEU A 13 -5.88 7.53 7.56
N PHE A 14 -6.26 8.33 6.56
CA PHE A 14 -7.39 9.25 6.69
C PHE A 14 -8.69 8.67 6.11
N THR A 15 -8.67 7.48 5.51
CA THR A 15 -9.86 6.88 4.89
C THR A 15 -10.82 6.38 5.97
N GLN A 16 -12.08 6.82 5.88
CA GLN A 16 -13.13 6.21 6.70
C GLN A 16 -13.45 4.83 6.16
N THR A 17 -13.21 3.80 6.98
CA THR A 17 -13.33 2.39 6.60
C THR A 17 -14.01 1.61 7.73
N PRO A 18 -14.73 0.51 7.44
CA PRO A 18 -15.26 -0.38 8.47
C PRO A 18 -14.17 -1.17 9.23
N ILE A 19 -12.91 -1.08 8.81
CA ILE A 19 -11.77 -1.71 9.49
C ILE A 19 -11.42 -0.92 10.76
N PRO A 20 -11.17 -1.59 11.90
CA PRO A 20 -10.76 -0.92 13.13
C PRO A 20 -9.58 0.04 12.95
N ASP A 21 -9.68 1.23 13.54
CA ASP A 21 -8.71 2.32 13.36
C ASP A 21 -7.26 1.88 13.64
N GLY A 22 -7.03 1.12 14.72
CA GLY A 22 -5.69 0.62 15.05
C GLY A 22 -5.08 -0.28 13.98
N ILE A 23 -5.88 -1.06 13.23
CA ILE A 23 -5.38 -1.89 12.13
C ILE A 23 -5.05 -0.99 10.93
N THR A 24 -5.93 -0.04 10.62
CA THR A 24 -5.76 0.92 9.53
C THR A 24 -4.52 1.80 9.74
N GLU A 25 -4.27 2.25 10.97
CA GLU A 25 -3.08 3.02 11.37
C GLU A 25 -1.78 2.23 11.21
N ILE A 26 -1.74 0.99 11.72
CA ILE A 26 -0.56 0.11 11.59
C ILE A 26 -0.28 -0.15 10.10
N HIS A 27 -1.32 -0.41 9.32
CA HIS A 27 -1.21 -0.66 7.89
C HIS A 27 -0.71 0.56 7.11
N ALA A 28 -1.28 1.73 7.39
CA ALA A 28 -0.81 2.99 6.85
C ALA A 28 0.65 3.27 7.22
N GLY A 29 1.01 3.05 8.49
CA GLY A 29 2.38 3.17 8.99
C GLY A 29 3.35 2.25 8.25
N PHE A 30 2.95 1.01 7.96
CA PHE A 30 3.75 0.08 7.16
C PHE A 30 3.97 0.60 5.73
N LEU A 31 2.94 1.13 5.06
CA LEU A 31 3.10 1.72 3.73
C LEU A 31 4.01 2.95 3.72
N LEU A 32 3.88 3.82 4.72
CA LEU A 32 4.76 4.98 4.88
C LEU A 32 6.21 4.53 5.07
N PHE A 33 6.45 3.57 5.97
CA PHE A 33 7.77 3.00 6.20
C PHE A 33 8.35 2.38 4.93
N LYS A 34 7.59 1.53 4.24
CA LYS A 34 7.99 0.91 2.97
C LYS A 34 8.32 1.97 1.91
N GLY A 35 7.47 2.99 1.81
CA GLY A 35 7.69 4.10 0.89
C GLY A 35 8.99 4.81 1.17
N VAL A 36 9.24 5.22 2.41
CA VAL A 36 10.50 5.88 2.82
C VAL A 36 11.71 4.96 2.63
N ALA A 37 11.61 3.70 3.05
CA ALA A 37 12.71 2.73 2.94
C ALA A 37 13.11 2.45 1.49
N THR A 38 12.16 2.48 0.55
CA THR A 38 12.44 2.33 -0.89
C THR A 38 12.92 3.64 -1.56
N MET A 39 12.91 4.79 -0.86
CA MET A 39 13.58 6.01 -1.32
C MET A 39 15.09 6.00 -1.04
N LEU A 40 15.52 5.21 -0.05
CA LEU A 40 16.92 5.16 0.34
C LEU A 40 17.77 4.44 -0.72
N PRO A 41 18.89 5.03 -1.17
CA PRO A 41 19.79 4.39 -2.12
C PRO A 41 20.41 3.14 -1.47
N GLY A 42 20.18 1.97 -2.07
CA GLY A 42 20.69 0.68 -1.57
C GLY A 42 19.64 -0.38 -1.30
N ASN A 43 18.34 -0.05 -1.40
CA ASN A 43 17.22 -0.99 -1.31
C ASN A 43 17.38 -2.02 -0.17
N PHE A 44 17.54 -1.52 1.06
CA PHE A 44 17.89 -2.29 2.27
C PHE A 44 16.81 -3.26 2.78
N LEU A 45 15.68 -3.37 2.09
CA LEU A 45 14.58 -4.19 2.55
C LEU A 45 14.85 -5.67 2.20
N PRO A 46 14.81 -6.59 3.19
CA PRO A 46 14.95 -8.00 2.90
C PRO A 46 13.75 -8.51 2.08
N THR A 47 13.96 -9.53 1.25
CA THR A 47 12.95 -10.12 0.35
C THR A 47 11.59 -10.40 1.01
N PRO A 48 11.50 -10.90 2.25
CA PRO A 48 10.23 -11.02 2.98
C PRO A 48 9.42 -9.73 3.09
N VAL A 49 10.08 -8.58 3.23
CA VAL A 49 9.43 -7.27 3.35
C VAL A 49 8.87 -6.80 2.01
N PHE A 50 9.45 -7.22 0.89
CA PHE A 50 8.87 -6.98 -0.42
C PHE A 50 7.56 -7.76 -0.62
N TYR A 51 7.49 -8.99 -0.13
CA TYR A 51 6.26 -9.80 -0.18
C TYR A 51 5.15 -9.24 0.68
N LEU A 52 5.46 -8.90 1.93
CA LEU A 52 4.55 -8.17 2.81
C LEU A 52 4.13 -6.83 2.18
N GLY A 53 5.07 -6.17 1.49
CA GLY A 53 4.84 -4.98 0.69
C GLY A 53 3.75 -5.15 -0.37
N GLY A 54 3.80 -6.23 -1.15
CA GLY A 54 2.81 -6.53 -2.19
C GLY A 54 1.43 -6.86 -1.63
N PHE A 55 1.37 -7.65 -0.55
CA PHE A 55 0.11 -7.89 0.16
C PHE A 55 -0.45 -6.60 0.78
N ALA A 56 0.43 -5.73 1.28
CA ALA A 56 -0.02 -4.47 1.83
C ALA A 56 -0.62 -3.54 0.76
N ASP A 57 -0.07 -3.55 -0.46
CA ASP A 57 -0.65 -2.82 -1.59
C ASP A 57 -2.06 -3.33 -1.93
N LEU A 58 -2.30 -4.64 -1.88
CA LEU A 58 -3.63 -5.23 -2.11
C LEU A 58 -4.65 -4.80 -1.05
N ILE A 59 -4.26 -4.85 0.23
CA ILE A 59 -5.12 -4.43 1.35
C ILE A 59 -5.44 -2.94 1.23
N SER A 60 -4.45 -2.12 0.89
CA SER A 60 -4.65 -0.68 0.67
C SER A 60 -5.61 -0.40 -0.48
N ALA A 61 -5.50 -1.15 -1.59
CA ALA A 61 -6.47 -1.05 -2.67
C ALA A 61 -7.89 -1.38 -2.18
N ALA A 62 -8.06 -2.43 -1.37
CA ALA A 62 -9.35 -2.81 -0.82
C ALA A 62 -9.91 -1.73 0.12
N ILE A 63 -9.10 -1.17 1.02
CA ILE A 63 -9.49 -0.06 1.91
C ILE A 63 -9.92 1.15 1.10
N LEU A 64 -9.16 1.51 0.06
CA LEU A 64 -9.47 2.65 -0.77
C LEU A 64 -10.71 2.44 -1.67
N PHE A 65 -11.00 1.21 -2.10
CA PHE A 65 -12.22 0.90 -2.85
C PHE A 65 -13.48 0.88 -1.97
N THR A 66 -13.35 0.47 -0.71
CA THR A 66 -14.49 0.28 0.20
C THR A 66 -14.72 1.46 1.14
N GLY A 67 -13.68 2.24 1.41
CA GLY A 67 -13.72 3.39 2.29
C GLY A 67 -13.98 4.72 1.58
N GLN A 68 -14.20 5.75 2.39
CA GLN A 68 -14.37 7.13 1.94
C GLN A 68 -13.15 7.97 2.36
N PRO A 69 -12.17 8.17 1.47
CA PRO A 69 -11.05 9.05 1.77
C PRO A 69 -11.50 10.51 1.77
N PRO A 70 -11.01 11.34 2.70
CA PRO A 70 -11.33 12.76 2.78
C PRO A 70 -10.49 13.60 1.79
N LEU A 71 -9.42 13.03 1.23
CA LEU A 71 -8.50 13.69 0.30
C LEU A 71 -8.42 12.91 -1.01
N LEU A 72 -8.22 13.63 -2.13
CA LEU A 72 -8.04 13.04 -3.47
C LEU A 72 -9.16 12.07 -3.88
N VAL A 73 -10.40 12.30 -3.45
CA VAL A 73 -11.59 11.46 -3.72
C VAL A 73 -11.72 11.10 -5.21
N GLN A 74 -11.45 12.05 -6.10
CA GLN A 74 -11.53 11.85 -7.56
C GLN A 74 -10.42 10.93 -8.09
N TYR A 75 -9.24 10.94 -7.45
CA TYR A 75 -8.09 10.12 -7.84
C TYR A 75 -8.02 8.78 -7.11
N ASN A 76 -8.82 8.61 -6.05
CA ASN A 76 -8.82 7.44 -5.20
C ASN A 76 -8.96 6.13 -5.99
N LYS A 77 -9.89 6.08 -6.96
CA LYS A 77 -10.10 4.88 -7.80
C LYS A 77 -8.87 4.52 -8.65
N TYR A 78 -8.14 5.53 -9.13
CA TYR A 78 -6.93 5.31 -9.92
C TYR A 78 -5.77 4.83 -9.03
N ILE A 79 -5.65 5.40 -7.83
CA ILE A 79 -4.64 4.99 -6.84
C ILE A 79 -4.92 3.56 -6.37
N ALA A 80 -6.17 3.24 -6.02
CA ALA A 80 -6.59 1.90 -5.63
C ALA A 80 -6.36 0.88 -6.76
N GLY A 81 -6.72 1.22 -8.00
CA GLY A 81 -6.45 0.36 -9.15
C GLY A 81 -4.96 0.12 -9.39
N PHE A 82 -4.13 1.15 -9.25
CA PHE A 82 -2.68 1.02 -9.36
C PHE A 82 -2.10 0.13 -8.26
N LEU A 83 -2.52 0.31 -7.00
CA LEU A 83 -2.10 -0.52 -5.88
C LEU A 83 -2.52 -1.99 -6.05
N LEU A 84 -3.72 -2.22 -6.60
CA LEU A 84 -4.21 -3.57 -6.90
C LEU A 84 -3.31 -4.24 -7.95
N LEU A 85 -3.05 -3.57 -9.07
CA LEU A 85 -2.17 -4.10 -10.12
C LEU A 85 -0.76 -4.35 -9.61
N LYS A 86 -0.21 -3.42 -8.82
CA LYS A 86 1.12 -3.54 -8.21
C LYS A 86 1.19 -4.73 -7.24
N GLY A 87 0.19 -4.86 -6.36
CA GLY A 87 0.10 -5.95 -5.39
C GLY A 87 -0.03 -7.30 -6.08
N VAL A 88 -0.91 -7.41 -7.09
CA VAL A 88 -1.07 -8.61 -7.91
C VAL A 88 0.23 -8.97 -8.63
N TRP A 89 0.90 -7.98 -9.24
CA TRP A 89 2.18 -8.18 -9.91
C TRP A 89 3.27 -8.67 -8.96
N SER A 90 3.34 -8.10 -7.75
CA SER A 90 4.25 -8.56 -6.70
C SER A 90 3.98 -10.00 -6.28
N SER A 91 2.70 -10.40 -6.22
CA SER A 91 2.29 -11.78 -5.93
C SER A 91 2.57 -12.77 -7.07
N PHE A 92 2.55 -12.33 -8.33
CA PHE A 92 3.01 -13.15 -9.46
C PHE A 92 4.53 -13.28 -9.53
N GLY A 93 5.28 -12.25 -9.11
CA GLY A 93 6.73 -12.34 -8.94
C GLY A 93 7.14 -13.41 -7.92
N LEU A 94 6.33 -13.59 -6.87
CA LEU A 94 6.45 -14.67 -5.88
C LEU A 94 6.34 -16.06 -6.49
N LEU A 95 5.36 -16.29 -7.37
CA LEU A 95 5.12 -17.58 -8.02
C LEU A 95 6.26 -18.04 -8.93
N LYS A 96 7.16 -17.14 -9.34
CA LYS A 96 8.33 -17.48 -10.15
C LYS A 96 9.56 -17.92 -9.33
N LEU A 97 9.52 -17.77 -8.02
CA LEU A 97 10.62 -18.07 -7.10
C LEU A 97 10.38 -19.37 -6.29
N THR A 98 9.20 -19.96 -6.40
CA THR A 98 8.83 -21.30 -5.91
C THR A 98 8.81 -22.30 -7.05
#